data_AF-A0A6L7QIN6-F1
#
_entry.id   AF-A0A6L7QIN6-F1
#
_cell.length_a   1.000
_cell.length_b   1.000
_cell.length_c   1.000
_cell.angle_alpha   90.00
_cell.angle_beta   90.00
_cell.angle_gamma   90.00
#
_symmetry.space_group_name_H-M   'P 1'
#
loop_
_entity.id
_entity.type
_entity.pdbx_description
1 polymer ?
#
loop_
_entity_poly.entity_id
_entity_poly.type
_entity_poly.pdbx_seq_one_letter_code
_entity_poly.pdbx_strand_id
1 'polypeptide(L)'
;KEQLAWDNNYVILETQGRGHYIGCNISVTNFQGTWWGEGDDMIWVDGYKWPPELHGTGSEDYLNQAWGMQDNAFLRNGSSIHENNTNGYQTSYVHHLENPVHFQREIKATIEHGHGNHLCNEMSSVAYWYAAEPTRVAEPPAVAQRLPVLRDDQGQWLYDPENQITSRKIRPNAEMEQMKTQWAAKESS
;
A
#
# COMPACT_ATOMS: atom_id res chain seq x y z
N LYS A 1 -12.18 -8.00 -13.77
CA LYS A 1 -11.22 -7.02 -13.17
C LYS A 1 -11.48 -6.89 -11.67
N GLU A 2 -12.75 -6.98 -11.27
CA GLU A 2 -13.28 -6.89 -9.91
C GLU A 2 -12.55 -7.79 -8.89
N GLN A 3 -12.38 -9.08 -9.22
CA GLN A 3 -11.72 -10.03 -8.32
C GLN A 3 -10.21 -9.79 -8.20
N LEU A 4 -9.58 -9.21 -9.23
CA LEU A 4 -8.13 -8.97 -9.22
C LEU A 4 -7.73 -7.96 -8.15
N ALA A 5 -8.56 -6.96 -7.85
CA ALA A 5 -8.26 -5.99 -6.81
C ALA A 5 -8.36 -6.61 -5.42
N TRP A 6 -9.43 -7.38 -5.15
CA TRP A 6 -9.56 -8.16 -3.91
C TRP A 6 -8.36 -9.08 -3.66
N ASP A 7 -7.86 -9.66 -4.74
CA ASP A 7 -6.75 -10.59 -4.69
C ASP A 7 -5.40 -9.88 -4.61
N ASN A 8 -5.10 -8.92 -5.46
CA ASN A 8 -3.73 -8.47 -5.70
C ASN A 8 -3.34 -7.18 -4.98
N ASN A 9 -4.30 -6.39 -4.49
CA ASN A 9 -3.97 -5.16 -3.79
C ASN A 9 -3.12 -5.45 -2.54
N TYR A 10 -2.33 -4.46 -2.13
CA TYR A 10 -1.61 -4.51 -0.87
C TYR A 10 -2.59 -4.54 0.30
N VAL A 11 -2.49 -5.56 1.16
CA VAL A 11 -3.39 -5.73 2.31
C VAL A 11 -2.85 -4.94 3.50
N ILE A 12 -3.63 -3.96 3.96
CA ILE A 12 -3.33 -3.17 5.17
C ILE A 12 -3.91 -3.89 6.39
N LEU A 13 -5.17 -4.35 6.29
CA LEU A 13 -5.86 -5.09 7.35
C LEU A 13 -6.76 -6.17 6.74
N GLU A 14 -6.68 -7.39 7.29
CA GLU A 14 -7.63 -8.47 7.02
C GLU A 14 -7.91 -9.21 8.33
N THR A 15 -9.14 -9.13 8.83
CA THR A 15 -9.54 -9.76 10.09
C THR A 15 -11.02 -10.13 10.08
N GLN A 16 -11.39 -11.10 10.91
CA GLN A 16 -12.78 -11.52 11.17
C GLN A 16 -13.21 -11.08 12.57
N GLY A 17 -14.52 -11.06 12.83
CA GLY A 17 -15.16 -10.62 14.07
C GLY A 17 -15.99 -9.36 13.88
N ARG A 18 -16.40 -8.76 15.00
CA ARG A 18 -17.12 -7.47 15.03
C ARG A 18 -16.19 -6.39 15.57
N GLY A 19 -16.12 -5.24 14.91
CA GLY A 19 -15.17 -4.22 15.29
C GLY A 19 -15.27 -2.94 14.48
N HIS A 20 -14.20 -2.15 14.53
CA HIS A 20 -14.04 -0.98 13.69
C HIS A 20 -12.57 -0.64 13.43
N TYR A 21 -12.26 -0.36 12.17
CA TYR A 21 -10.94 0.08 11.71
C TYR A 21 -10.81 1.60 11.87
N ILE A 22 -9.71 2.03 12.51
CA ILE A 22 -9.47 3.43 12.89
C ILE A 22 -8.28 4.06 12.15
N GLY A 23 -7.83 3.45 11.05
CA GLY A 23 -6.81 4.00 10.17
C GLY A 23 -5.46 3.27 10.25
N CYS A 24 -4.45 3.82 9.60
CA CYS A 24 -3.15 3.20 9.43
C CYS A 24 -2.04 4.24 9.26
N ASN A 25 -0.80 3.78 9.40
CA ASN A 25 0.32 4.38 8.67
C ASN A 25 0.73 3.46 7.53
N ILE A 26 1.22 4.05 6.45
CA ILE A 26 1.77 3.37 5.27
C ILE A 26 3.11 4.03 4.98
N SER A 27 4.15 3.20 4.86
CA SER A 27 5.46 3.61 4.39
C SER A 27 5.73 3.05 3.01
N VAL A 28 6.30 3.87 2.14
CA VAL A 28 6.68 3.50 0.77
C VAL A 28 8.13 3.91 0.55
N THR A 29 8.94 2.95 0.12
CA THR A 29 10.25 3.25 -0.45
C THR A 29 10.09 3.35 -1.97
N ASN A 30 10.06 4.58 -2.48
CA ASN A 30 9.84 4.90 -3.88
C ASN A 30 11.10 4.62 -4.71
N PHE A 31 11.18 3.42 -5.28
CA PHE A 31 12.35 3.01 -6.06
C PHE A 31 12.47 3.73 -7.40
N GLN A 32 11.33 4.04 -8.02
CA GLN A 32 11.29 4.58 -9.38
C GLN A 32 11.41 6.10 -9.43
N GLY A 33 11.15 6.80 -8.32
CA GLY A 33 11.14 8.27 -8.27
C GLY A 33 10.01 8.91 -9.08
N THR A 34 9.06 8.10 -9.56
CA THR A 34 7.82 8.53 -10.22
C THR A 34 6.72 8.64 -9.18
N TRP A 35 5.58 9.21 -9.58
CA TRP A 35 4.42 9.34 -8.70
C TRP A 35 3.85 7.96 -8.34
N TRP A 36 3.85 7.64 -7.04
CA TRP A 36 3.45 6.32 -6.54
C TRP A 36 2.01 6.26 -6.04
N GLY A 37 1.43 7.42 -5.73
CA GLY A 37 0.19 7.51 -4.96
C GLY A 37 -1.11 7.42 -5.76
N GLU A 38 -1.11 7.05 -7.03
CA GLU A 38 -2.37 6.85 -7.81
C GLU A 38 -3.21 5.63 -7.37
N GLY A 39 -2.75 4.87 -6.37
CA GLY A 39 -3.40 3.61 -5.99
C GLY A 39 -4.66 3.82 -5.14
N ASP A 40 -5.80 3.31 -5.60
CA ASP A 40 -7.08 3.42 -4.88
C ASP A 40 -7.10 2.57 -3.60
N ASP A 41 -7.62 3.13 -2.50
CA ASP A 41 -8.02 2.31 -1.36
C ASP A 41 -9.32 1.56 -1.65
N MET A 42 -9.39 0.30 -1.25
CA MET A 42 -10.57 -0.53 -1.42
C MET A 42 -10.82 -1.27 -0.11
N ILE A 43 -11.98 -1.01 0.50
CA ILE A 43 -12.35 -1.57 1.79
C ILE A 43 -13.67 -2.32 1.66
N TRP A 44 -13.60 -3.62 1.90
CA TRP A 44 -14.76 -4.51 1.96
C TRP A 44 -15.16 -4.77 3.40
N VAL A 45 -16.45 -4.68 3.65
CA VAL A 45 -17.05 -4.92 4.96
C VAL A 45 -17.99 -6.11 4.86
N ASP A 46 -17.78 -7.08 5.74
CA ASP A 46 -18.61 -8.26 5.93
C ASP A 46 -18.73 -9.16 4.69
N GLY A 47 -17.72 -9.22 3.84
CA GLY A 47 -17.66 -10.14 2.71
C GLY A 47 -17.27 -9.46 1.40
N TYR A 48 -16.84 -10.27 0.43
CA TYR A 48 -16.59 -9.78 -0.92
C TYR A 48 -17.89 -9.35 -1.60
N LYS A 49 -17.85 -8.17 -2.22
CA LYS A 49 -18.83 -7.66 -3.16
C LYS A 49 -18.15 -6.70 -4.14
N TRP A 50 -18.84 -6.39 -5.24
CA TRP A 50 -18.37 -5.38 -6.17
C TRP A 50 -19.47 -4.36 -6.50
N PRO A 51 -19.18 -3.04 -6.42
CA PRO A 51 -17.97 -2.44 -5.84
C PRO A 51 -17.86 -2.67 -4.32
N PRO A 52 -16.66 -2.52 -3.71
CA PRO A 52 -16.52 -2.51 -2.25
C PRO A 52 -17.38 -1.42 -1.59
N GLU A 53 -17.59 -1.50 -0.28
CA GLU A 53 -18.26 -0.45 0.49
C GLU A 53 -17.56 0.91 0.38
N LEU A 54 -16.22 0.89 0.38
CA LEU A 54 -15.40 2.07 0.16
C LEU A 54 -14.45 1.81 -0.99
N HIS A 55 -14.46 2.74 -1.95
CA HIS A 55 -13.60 2.75 -3.11
C HIS A 55 -13.09 4.17 -3.28
N GLY A 56 -11.78 4.36 -3.10
CA GLY A 56 -11.10 5.64 -3.21
C GLY A 56 -10.78 6.05 -4.64
N THR A 57 -9.89 7.02 -4.74
CA THR A 57 -9.46 7.65 -6.01
C THR A 57 -7.95 7.84 -6.12
N GLY A 58 -7.22 7.52 -5.05
CA GLY A 58 -5.78 7.70 -4.93
C GLY A 58 -5.32 7.50 -3.49
N SER A 59 -4.06 7.17 -3.31
CA SER A 59 -3.43 7.00 -2.01
C SER A 59 -3.26 8.32 -1.30
N GLU A 60 -2.94 9.41 -2.01
CA GLU A 60 -2.95 10.76 -1.45
C GLU A 60 -4.34 11.14 -0.97
N ASP A 61 -5.37 10.83 -1.76
CA ASP A 61 -6.75 11.16 -1.43
C ASP A 61 -7.21 10.41 -0.17
N TYR A 62 -6.91 9.10 -0.09
CA TYR A 62 -7.16 8.28 1.10
C TYR A 62 -6.49 8.85 2.35
N LEU A 63 -5.26 9.34 2.19
CA LEU A 63 -4.45 9.93 3.26
C LEU A 63 -4.84 11.40 3.55
N ASN A 64 -5.96 11.89 3.00
CA ASN A 64 -6.47 13.27 3.10
C ASN A 64 -5.48 14.33 2.60
N GLN A 65 -4.78 14.02 1.51
CA GLN A 65 -3.88 14.90 0.79
C GLN A 65 -4.39 15.07 -0.64
N ALA A 66 -3.67 15.82 -1.47
CA ALA A 66 -4.03 16.05 -2.88
C ALA A 66 -2.83 16.59 -3.66
N TRP A 67 -2.81 16.32 -4.96
CA TRP A 67 -1.75 16.74 -5.90
C TRP A 67 -0.37 16.24 -5.47
N GLY A 68 -0.29 14.97 -5.09
CA GLY A 68 0.90 14.36 -4.50
C GLY A 68 0.85 14.33 -2.97
N MET A 69 1.86 13.67 -2.39
CA MET A 69 2.05 13.73 -0.93
C MET A 69 2.55 15.11 -0.51
N GLN A 70 1.98 15.62 0.56
CA GLN A 70 2.28 16.92 1.15
C GLN A 70 3.20 16.74 2.37
N ASP A 71 4.17 17.64 2.49
CA ASP A 71 5.10 17.70 3.63
C ASP A 71 4.45 18.43 4.81
N ASN A 72 3.47 17.76 5.43
CA ASN A 72 2.72 18.26 6.58
C ASN A 72 2.47 17.14 7.59
N ALA A 73 2.17 17.49 8.83
CA ALA A 73 1.83 16.52 9.88
C ALA A 73 0.73 17.10 10.79
N PHE A 74 -0.53 16.77 10.50
CA PHE A 74 -1.67 17.16 11.30
C PHE A 74 -2.04 16.09 12.32
N LEU A 75 -2.95 16.40 13.24
CA LEU A 75 -3.34 15.49 14.32
C LEU A 75 -3.89 14.13 13.82
N ARG A 76 -4.52 14.12 12.64
CA ARG A 76 -5.30 12.97 12.13
C ARG A 76 -4.76 12.40 10.82
N ASN A 77 -3.93 13.15 10.11
CA ASN A 77 -3.34 12.73 8.87
C ASN A 77 -2.06 13.52 8.60
N GLY A 78 -1.27 13.05 7.66
CA GLY A 78 -0.09 13.75 7.17
C GLY A 78 1.03 12.79 6.82
N SER A 79 2.19 13.36 6.57
CA SER A 79 3.45 12.70 6.27
C SER A 79 4.42 12.90 7.42
N SER A 80 4.68 11.84 8.18
CA SER A 80 5.71 11.85 9.23
C SER A 80 7.13 11.83 8.64
N ILE A 81 7.27 11.26 7.45
CA ILE A 81 8.46 11.31 6.60
C ILE A 81 7.97 11.66 5.20
N HIS A 82 8.56 12.69 4.60
CA HIS A 82 8.24 13.10 3.23
C HIS A 82 9.37 12.70 2.28
N GLU A 83 9.04 12.13 1.13
CA GLU A 83 10.01 11.55 0.18
C GLU A 83 11.03 12.57 -0.34
N ASN A 84 10.66 13.85 -0.47
CA ASN A 84 11.59 14.88 -0.91
C ASN A 84 12.68 15.18 0.13
N ASN A 85 12.39 14.93 1.41
CA ASN A 85 13.34 15.17 2.50
C ASN A 85 14.31 13.98 2.69
N THR A 86 14.04 12.85 2.05
CA THR A 86 14.80 11.59 2.22
C THR A 86 15.26 10.99 0.89
N ASN A 87 14.92 11.63 -0.22
CA ASN A 87 15.09 11.16 -1.60
C ASN A 87 14.38 9.83 -1.91
N GLY A 88 13.25 9.53 -1.28
CA GLY A 88 12.39 8.40 -1.70
C GLY A 88 11.70 7.61 -0.59
N TYR A 89 11.99 7.87 0.68
CA TYR A 89 11.22 7.26 1.79
C TYR A 89 10.06 8.16 2.16
N GLN A 90 8.85 7.61 2.10
CA GLN A 90 7.61 8.27 2.49
C GLN A 90 6.97 7.48 3.62
N THR A 91 6.47 8.16 4.65
CA THR A 91 5.59 7.55 5.66
C THR A 91 4.43 8.49 5.93
N SER A 92 3.26 8.12 5.42
CA SER A 92 2.01 8.84 5.62
C SER A 92 1.07 8.10 6.57
N TYR A 93 0.17 8.83 7.21
CA TYR A 93 -0.83 8.26 8.11
C TYR A 93 -2.18 8.92 7.94
N VAL A 94 -3.22 8.17 8.31
CA VAL A 94 -4.59 8.66 8.49
C VAL A 94 -5.22 7.94 9.68
N HIS A 95 -5.95 8.69 10.50
CA HIS A 95 -6.66 8.19 11.67
C HIS A 95 -8.15 8.49 11.55
N HIS A 96 -8.96 7.44 11.41
CA HIS A 96 -10.41 7.49 11.28
C HIS A 96 -11.09 7.53 12.66
N LEU A 97 -10.71 8.49 13.51
CA LEU A 97 -11.21 8.54 14.89
C LEU A 97 -12.69 8.96 14.97
N GLU A 98 -13.12 9.92 14.15
CA GLU A 98 -14.51 10.40 14.09
C GLU A 98 -15.36 9.60 13.10
N ASN A 99 -14.70 8.93 12.16
CA ASN A 99 -15.32 8.26 11.02
C ASN A 99 -14.79 6.82 10.85
N PRO A 100 -14.80 5.99 11.90
CA PRO A 100 -14.24 4.64 11.83
C PRO A 100 -15.04 3.75 10.87
N VAL A 101 -14.36 2.80 10.22
CA VAL A 101 -15.01 1.82 9.34
C VAL A 101 -15.47 0.63 10.17
N HIS A 102 -16.78 0.55 10.43
CA HIS A 102 -17.38 -0.52 11.22
C HIS A 102 -17.59 -1.81 10.42
N PHE A 103 -17.44 -2.96 11.07
CA PHE A 103 -17.71 -4.28 10.50
C PHE A 103 -18.35 -5.23 11.53
N GLN A 104 -19.19 -6.17 11.09
CA GLN A 104 -19.91 -7.11 11.96
C GLN A 104 -19.39 -8.55 11.91
N ARG A 105 -18.79 -8.95 10.78
CA ARG A 105 -18.28 -10.30 10.50
C ARG A 105 -16.82 -10.29 10.08
N GLU A 106 -16.43 -9.39 9.19
CA GLU A 106 -15.05 -9.29 8.70
C GLU A 106 -14.77 -7.96 8.01
N ILE A 107 -13.51 -7.61 7.90
CA ILE A 107 -13.04 -6.47 7.10
C ILE A 107 -11.80 -6.86 6.32
N LYS A 108 -11.73 -6.37 5.08
CA LYS A 108 -10.52 -6.38 4.28
C LYS A 108 -10.27 -4.98 3.74
N ALA A 109 -9.28 -4.30 4.31
CA ALA A 109 -8.82 -2.99 3.85
C ALA A 109 -7.54 -3.17 3.05
N THR A 110 -7.57 -2.73 1.79
CA THR A 110 -6.44 -2.82 0.87
C THR A 110 -6.21 -1.48 0.20
N ILE A 111 -5.04 -1.35 -0.43
CA ILE A 111 -4.71 -0.22 -1.31
C ILE A 111 -3.95 -0.73 -2.51
N GLU A 112 -4.19 -0.16 -3.68
CA GLU A 112 -3.36 -0.46 -4.84
C GLU A 112 -1.94 0.11 -4.67
N HIS A 113 -0.94 -0.57 -5.22
CA HIS A 113 0.43 -0.08 -5.26
C HIS A 113 0.74 0.56 -6.62
N GLY A 114 0.35 1.84 -6.74
CA GLY A 114 0.18 2.54 -8.01
C GLY A 114 -1.09 2.08 -8.75
N HIS A 115 -1.57 2.87 -9.71
CA HIS A 115 -2.82 2.60 -10.43
C HIS A 115 -2.89 1.16 -10.98
N GLY A 116 -3.87 0.36 -10.56
CA GLY A 116 -3.99 -1.03 -11.02
C GLY A 116 -2.80 -1.92 -10.63
N ASN A 117 -2.10 -1.60 -9.53
CA ASN A 117 -0.97 -2.36 -8.99
C ASN A 117 0.26 -2.42 -9.93
N HIS A 118 0.47 -1.39 -10.75
CA HIS A 118 1.54 -1.40 -11.76
C HIS A 118 2.95 -1.14 -11.21
N LEU A 119 3.08 -0.64 -9.98
CA LEU A 119 4.37 -0.34 -9.35
C LEU A 119 4.88 -1.50 -8.51
N CYS A 120 6.18 -1.55 -8.29
CA CYS A 120 6.86 -2.55 -7.47
C CYS A 120 7.77 -1.86 -6.44
N ASN A 121 7.20 -0.91 -5.70
CA ASN A 121 7.88 -0.25 -4.58
C ASN A 121 7.86 -1.17 -3.35
N GLU A 122 8.80 -0.95 -2.42
CA GLU A 122 8.67 -1.55 -1.09
C GLU A 122 7.60 -0.79 -0.31
N MET A 123 6.73 -1.54 0.36
CA MET A 123 5.63 -1.00 1.14
C MET A 123 5.52 -1.75 2.47
N SER A 124 5.37 -1.00 3.55
CA SER A 124 5.05 -1.51 4.87
C SER A 124 3.95 -0.68 5.51
N SER A 125 3.18 -1.26 6.42
CA SER A 125 2.07 -0.55 7.06
C SER A 125 1.78 -1.10 8.44
N VAL A 126 1.09 -0.29 9.24
CA VAL A 126 0.48 -0.72 10.49
C VAL A 126 -0.98 -0.27 10.48
N ALA A 127 -1.89 -1.22 10.57
CA ALA A 127 -3.30 -0.97 10.77
C ALA A 127 -3.64 -0.85 12.26
N TYR A 128 -4.57 0.04 12.58
CA TYR A 128 -5.12 0.23 13.92
C TYR A 128 -6.62 -0.08 13.88
N TRP A 129 -7.10 -0.97 14.76
CA TRP A 129 -8.52 -1.31 14.85
C TRP A 129 -8.87 -1.78 16.26
N TYR A 130 -10.16 -1.74 16.57
CA TYR A 130 -10.73 -2.39 17.74
C TYR A 130 -11.63 -3.55 17.31
N ALA A 131 -11.61 -4.63 18.09
CA ALA A 131 -12.52 -5.75 17.95
C ALA A 131 -13.24 -6.02 19.28
N ALA A 132 -14.49 -6.50 19.19
CA ALA A 132 -15.31 -6.81 20.35
C ALA A 132 -14.73 -7.96 21.19
N GLU A 133 -14.04 -8.89 20.55
CA GLU A 133 -13.28 -9.98 21.15
C GLU A 133 -11.89 -10.03 20.49
N PRO A 134 -10.86 -10.60 21.14
CA PRO A 134 -9.55 -10.77 20.52
C PRO A 134 -9.64 -11.51 19.18
N THR A 135 -9.16 -10.88 18.11
CA THR A 135 -9.14 -11.46 16.76
C THR A 135 -7.73 -11.85 16.36
N ARG A 136 -7.63 -12.69 15.32
CA ARG A 136 -6.33 -13.05 14.74
C ARG A 136 -5.65 -11.79 14.20
N VAL A 137 -4.38 -11.63 14.53
CA VAL A 137 -3.48 -10.63 13.95
C VAL A 137 -2.54 -11.34 12.96
N ALA A 138 -2.15 -10.67 11.89
CA ALA A 138 -1.14 -11.19 10.97
C ALA A 138 0.22 -11.29 11.67
N GLU A 139 0.93 -12.40 11.46
CA GLU A 139 2.33 -12.50 11.89
C GLU A 139 3.17 -11.51 11.08
N PRO A 140 4.07 -10.74 11.72
CA PRO A 140 4.96 -9.87 10.99
C PRO A 140 5.92 -10.69 10.11
N PRO A 141 6.36 -10.17 8.95
CA PRO A 141 7.43 -10.78 8.15
C PRO A 141 8.68 -11.05 8.99
N ALA A 142 9.55 -11.95 8.56
CA ALA A 142 10.83 -12.20 9.24
C ALA A 142 11.65 -10.90 9.35
N VAL A 143 12.55 -10.81 10.34
CA VAL A 143 13.34 -9.59 10.60
C VAL A 143 14.02 -9.07 9.34
N ALA A 144 14.69 -9.95 8.57
CA ALA A 144 15.36 -9.59 7.32
C ALA A 144 14.40 -8.93 6.30
N GLN A 145 13.16 -9.43 6.22
CA GLN A 145 12.14 -8.98 5.26
C GLN A 145 11.43 -7.68 5.65
N ARG A 146 11.81 -7.08 6.78
CA ARG A 146 11.29 -5.79 7.26
C ARG A 146 12.41 -4.81 7.61
N LEU A 147 13.63 -5.09 7.18
CA LEU A 147 14.72 -4.11 7.24
C LEU A 147 14.51 -3.04 6.18
N PRO A 148 14.89 -1.78 6.45
CA PRO A 148 14.84 -0.74 5.43
C PRO A 148 15.76 -1.08 4.26
N VAL A 149 15.29 -0.87 3.03
CA VAL A 149 16.15 -0.93 1.85
C VAL A 149 17.03 0.31 1.85
N LEU A 150 18.33 0.14 2.02
CA LEU A 150 19.28 1.25 2.16
C LEU A 150 19.73 1.81 0.81
N ARG A 151 20.43 2.94 0.86
CA ARG A 151 21.16 3.52 -0.27
C ARG A 151 22.65 3.62 0.02
N ASP A 152 23.45 3.58 -1.03
CA ASP A 152 24.87 3.95 -0.96
C ASP A 152 25.09 5.47 -0.99
N ASP A 153 26.35 5.88 -0.96
CA ASP A 153 26.77 7.29 -1.02
C ASP A 153 26.50 7.96 -2.38
N GLN A 154 26.17 7.19 -3.40
CA GLN A 154 25.78 7.65 -4.74
C GLN A 154 24.25 7.69 -4.92
N GLY A 155 23.49 7.36 -3.87
CA GLY A 155 22.02 7.35 -3.90
C GLY A 155 21.40 6.14 -4.60
N GLN A 156 22.18 5.09 -4.89
CA GLN A 156 21.67 3.86 -5.48
C GLN A 156 21.06 2.96 -4.42
N TRP A 157 19.91 2.35 -4.73
CA TRP A 157 19.24 1.39 -3.85
C TRP A 157 20.06 0.11 -3.71
N LEU A 158 20.28 -0.33 -2.48
CA LEU A 158 20.99 -1.56 -2.14
C LEU A 158 19.99 -2.70 -1.99
N TYR A 159 19.73 -3.40 -3.10
CA TYR A 159 18.81 -4.54 -3.11
C TYR A 159 19.46 -5.81 -2.56
N ASP A 160 18.76 -6.46 -1.63
CA ASP A 160 19.11 -7.78 -1.11
C ASP A 160 17.93 -8.75 -1.31
N PRO A 161 18.09 -9.82 -2.10
CA PRO A 161 17.05 -10.83 -2.28
C PRO A 161 16.54 -11.46 -0.99
N GLU A 162 17.37 -11.54 0.07
CA GLU A 162 16.97 -12.10 1.37
C GLU A 162 15.98 -11.18 2.12
N ASN A 163 16.06 -9.88 1.86
CA ASN A 163 15.18 -8.87 2.46
C ASN A 163 13.88 -8.67 1.67
N GLN A 164 13.76 -9.27 0.49
CA GLN A 164 12.58 -9.11 -0.34
C GLN A 164 11.46 -10.05 0.08
N ILE A 165 10.25 -9.50 0.18
CA ILE A 165 9.01 -10.26 0.31
C ILE A 165 7.98 -9.69 -0.64
N THR A 166 7.23 -10.58 -1.29
CA THR A 166 6.06 -10.22 -2.07
C THR A 166 4.90 -11.08 -1.61
N SER A 167 3.78 -10.46 -1.30
CA SER A 167 2.56 -11.17 -0.91
C SER A 167 2.02 -12.00 -2.07
N ARG A 168 2.20 -11.54 -3.32
CA ARG A 168 1.71 -12.22 -4.54
C ARG A 168 2.60 -11.97 -5.75
N LYS A 169 2.90 -13.05 -6.49
CA LYS A 169 3.61 -12.96 -7.78
C LYS A 169 2.60 -12.97 -8.92
N ILE A 170 2.54 -11.88 -9.68
CA ILE A 170 1.73 -11.80 -10.90
C ILE A 170 2.44 -12.63 -11.98
N ARG A 171 1.69 -13.49 -12.68
CA ARG A 171 2.16 -14.14 -13.90
C ARG A 171 1.88 -13.22 -15.09
N PRO A 172 2.90 -12.77 -15.83
CA PRO A 172 2.68 -11.96 -17.02
C PRO A 172 1.82 -12.74 -18.04
N ASN A 173 0.93 -12.02 -18.71
CA ASN A 173 0.19 -12.54 -19.85
C ASN A 173 0.95 -12.17 -21.14
N ALA A 174 0.50 -12.70 -22.29
CA ALA A 174 1.19 -12.48 -23.57
C ALA A 174 1.31 -10.98 -23.94
N GLU A 175 0.32 -10.17 -23.58
CA GLU A 175 0.32 -8.72 -23.82
C GLU A 175 1.38 -8.01 -22.97
N MET A 176 1.47 -8.33 -21.67
CA MET A 176 2.50 -7.83 -20.76
C MET A 176 3.90 -8.17 -21.27
N GLU A 177 4.12 -9.40 -21.76
CA GLU A 177 5.41 -9.81 -22.32
C GLU A 177 5.75 -9.06 -23.61
N GLN A 178 4.76 -8.84 -24.49
CA GLN A 178 4.96 -7.99 -25.67
C GLN A 178 5.32 -6.56 -25.31
N MET A 179 4.61 -5.94 -24.36
CA MET A 179 4.91 -4.58 -23.92
C MET A 179 6.29 -4.47 -23.30
N LYS A 180 6.70 -5.42 -22.45
CA LYS A 180 8.06 -5.48 -21.91
C LYS A 180 9.12 -5.55 -23.02
N THR A 181 8.89 -6.38 -24.03
CA THR A 181 9.80 -6.51 -25.17
C THR A 181 9.91 -5.20 -25.96
N GLN A 182 8.78 -4.52 -26.21
CA GLN A 182 8.76 -3.22 -26.88
C GLN A 182 9.46 -2.13 -26.07
N TRP A 183 9.30 -2.14 -24.74
CA TRP A 183 9.91 -1.15 -23.87
C TRP A 183 11.43 -1.32 -23.78
N ALA A 184 11.93 -2.56 -23.63
CA ALA A 184 13.36 -2.86 -23.64
C ALA A 184 14.04 -2.45 -24.96
N ALA A 185 13.34 -2.58 -26.09
CA ALA A 185 13.83 -2.13 -27.38
C ALA A 185 13.96 -0.60 -27.49
N LYS A 186 13.10 0.16 -26.79
CA LYS A 186 13.16 1.63 -26.75
C LYS A 186 14.26 2.16 -25.84
N GLU A 187 14.58 1.48 -24.74
CA GLU A 187 15.71 1.89 -23.88
C GLU A 187 17.07 1.59 -24.50
N SER A 188 17.11 0.66 -25.45
CA SER A 188 18.35 0.28 -26.16
C SER A 188 18.64 1.16 -27.40
N SER A 189 17.80 2.15 -27.69
CA SER A 189 17.88 3.07 -28.86
C SER A 189 18.11 4.50 -28.44
#